data_AF-A0A813RK11-F1
#
_entry.id   AF-A0A813RK11-F1
#
_cell.length_a   1.000
_cell.length_b   1.000
_cell.length_c   1.000
_cell.angle_alpha   90.00
_cell.angle_beta   90.00
_cell.angle_gamma   90.00
#
_symmetry.space_group_name_H-M   'P 1'
#
loop_
_entity.id
_entity.type
_entity.pdbx_description
1 polymer ?
#
loop_
_entity_poly.entity_id
_entity_poly.type
_entity_poly.pdbx_seq_one_letter_code
_entity_poly.pdbx_strand_id
1 'polypeptide(L)'
;MSNSTAIVDCTFNLISLVLDTIAIFTCVIYLCAIVYRFIEVKYRRGHIIIDIPLILTINIICAILIKSTLQIIHVTVPTLIKDFQIMNNFQDVLCYRFRAYVLWSMVGVLYWSYTLLAFFRFTRVIYSTKLWLRRLSLYLYILIPCQYIFVFISLLPSLVIFNNIDLIPNEAYCGIVYSQFYASVYETAITFSIPFSIVGIFYTFIVRKMRETTAIRQGQELDRRDYIVIRRMGLNMMLLSMMALPFMIIYIKDIIQNHYESILYRVQWLSSSVGSGLFSITLPFITTRLRDILKPNGIAPINNQHMT
;
A
#
# COMPACT_ATOMS: atom_id res chain seq x y z
N MET A 1 21.54 -27.90 -3.38
CA MET A 1 20.09 -27.72 -3.10
C MET A 1 19.39 -29.03 -3.43
N SER A 2 18.51 -29.52 -2.55
CA SER A 2 17.69 -30.69 -2.88
C SER A 2 16.65 -30.29 -3.92
N ASN A 3 16.25 -31.21 -4.80
CA ASN A 3 15.23 -30.94 -5.83
C ASN A 3 13.92 -30.39 -5.24
N SER A 4 13.62 -30.70 -3.98
CA SER A 4 12.45 -30.20 -3.27
C SER A 4 12.46 -28.69 -3.03
N THR A 5 13.60 -28.09 -2.69
CA THR A 5 13.66 -26.64 -2.39
C THR A 5 13.48 -25.83 -3.67
N ALA A 6 14.10 -26.25 -4.77
CA ALA A 6 13.99 -25.59 -6.07
C ALA A 6 12.53 -25.56 -6.60
N ILE A 7 11.76 -26.61 -6.35
CA ILE A 7 10.33 -26.66 -6.75
C ILE A 7 9.50 -25.66 -5.94
N VAL A 8 9.70 -25.61 -4.62
CA VAL A 8 8.98 -24.66 -3.74
C VAL A 8 9.30 -23.22 -4.13
N ASP A 9 10.58 -22.96 -4.36
CA ASP A 9 11.16 -21.70 -4.79
C ASP A 9 10.54 -21.17 -6.09
N CYS A 10 10.51 -22.02 -7.13
CA CYS A 10 9.88 -21.69 -8.41
C CYS A 10 8.36 -21.46 -8.24
N THR A 11 7.70 -22.27 -7.40
CA THR A 11 6.26 -22.14 -7.13
C THR A 11 5.94 -20.79 -6.48
N PHE A 12 6.73 -20.34 -5.50
CA PHE A 12 6.54 -19.03 -4.85
C PHE A 12 6.70 -17.86 -5.82
N ASN A 13 7.70 -17.93 -6.69
CA ASN A 13 7.93 -16.90 -7.71
C ASN A 13 6.79 -16.86 -8.74
N LEU A 14 6.27 -18.01 -9.17
CA LEU A 14 5.15 -18.09 -10.11
C LEU A 14 3.86 -17.53 -9.48
N ILE A 15 3.57 -17.89 -8.22
CA ILE A 15 2.42 -17.35 -7.49
C ILE A 15 2.55 -15.83 -7.36
N SER A 16 3.73 -15.33 -7.00
CA SER A 16 4.00 -13.88 -6.89
C SER A 16 3.76 -13.16 -8.22
N LEU A 17 4.25 -13.73 -9.34
CA LEU A 17 4.04 -13.19 -10.69
C LEU A 17 2.55 -13.08 -11.03
N VAL A 18 1.78 -14.14 -10.77
CA VAL A 18 0.34 -14.17 -11.04
C VAL A 18 -0.39 -13.11 -10.21
N LEU A 19 -0.07 -13.02 -8.91
CA LEU A 19 -0.70 -12.07 -8.00
C LEU A 19 -0.39 -10.61 -8.36
N ASP A 20 0.86 -10.28 -8.65
CA ASP A 20 1.24 -8.92 -9.05
C ASP A 20 0.64 -8.56 -10.41
N THR A 21 0.53 -9.52 -11.34
CA THR A 21 -0.15 -9.34 -12.64
C THR A 21 -1.63 -9.04 -12.44
N ILE A 22 -2.33 -9.82 -11.61
CA ILE A 22 -3.74 -9.57 -11.24
C ILE A 22 -3.89 -8.19 -10.60
N ALA A 23 -2.98 -7.81 -9.70
CA ALA A 23 -3.01 -6.50 -9.05
C ALA A 23 -2.87 -5.37 -10.09
N ILE A 24 -1.92 -5.48 -11.02
CA ILE A 24 -1.72 -4.52 -12.12
C ILE A 24 -2.99 -4.39 -12.96
N PHE A 25 -3.55 -5.50 -13.46
CA PHE A 25 -4.77 -5.48 -14.28
C PHE A 25 -5.94 -4.84 -13.52
N THR A 26 -6.14 -5.21 -12.25
CA THR A 26 -7.20 -4.67 -11.40
C THR A 26 -7.03 -3.16 -11.21
N CYS A 27 -5.81 -2.70 -10.92
CA CYS A 27 -5.49 -1.28 -10.79
C CYS A 27 -5.75 -0.50 -12.08
N VAL A 28 -5.33 -1.03 -13.24
CA VAL A 28 -5.57 -0.42 -14.55
C VAL A 28 -7.06 -0.32 -14.84
N ILE A 29 -7.82 -1.39 -14.60
CA ILE A 29 -9.29 -1.39 -14.78
C ILE A 29 -9.93 -0.29 -13.94
N TYR A 30 -9.53 -0.13 -12.68
CA TYR A 30 -10.06 0.94 -11.84
C TYR A 30 -9.69 2.33 -12.34
N LEU A 31 -8.44 2.55 -12.76
CA LEU A 31 -8.04 3.84 -13.33
C LEU A 31 -8.82 4.16 -14.60
N CYS A 32 -8.99 3.20 -15.50
CA CYS A 32 -9.80 3.34 -16.69
C CYS A 32 -11.27 3.65 -16.35
N ALA A 33 -11.86 2.95 -15.38
CA ALA A 33 -13.24 3.18 -14.95
C ALA A 33 -13.42 4.58 -14.33
N ILE A 34 -12.45 5.02 -13.52
CA ILE A 34 -12.43 6.37 -12.94
C ILE A 34 -12.37 7.41 -14.06
N VAL A 35 -11.42 7.28 -14.99
CA VAL A 35 -11.25 8.20 -16.14
C VAL A 35 -12.51 8.23 -17.02
N TYR A 36 -13.07 7.06 -17.34
CA TYR A 36 -14.32 6.96 -18.11
C TYR A 36 -15.46 7.72 -17.44
N ARG A 37 -15.66 7.53 -16.12
CA ARG A 37 -16.69 8.26 -15.37
C ARG A 37 -16.43 9.76 -15.31
N PHE A 38 -15.16 10.18 -15.21
CA PHE A 38 -14.80 11.59 -15.32
C PHE A 38 -15.21 12.20 -16.66
N ILE A 39 -14.97 11.48 -17.77
CA ILE A 39 -15.34 11.91 -19.12
C ILE A 39 -16.87 11.94 -19.28
N GLU A 40 -17.58 10.90 -18.82
CA GLU A 40 -19.03 10.81 -18.92
C GLU A 40 -19.73 11.97 -18.20
N VAL A 41 -19.33 12.26 -16.96
CA VAL A 41 -19.95 13.33 -16.17
C VAL A 41 -19.65 14.70 -16.80
N LYS A 42 -18.44 14.90 -17.32
CA LYS A 42 -18.09 16.11 -18.07
C LYS A 42 -18.99 16.29 -19.30
N TYR A 43 -19.26 15.21 -20.04
CA TYR A 43 -20.12 15.26 -21.23
C TYR A 43 -21.59 15.52 -20.88
N ARG A 44 -22.09 14.93 -19.80
CA ARG A 44 -23.47 15.15 -19.31
C ARG A 44 -23.67 16.49 -18.58
N ARG A 45 -22.68 17.40 -18.59
CA ARG A 45 -22.66 18.66 -17.82
C ARG A 45 -22.98 18.47 -16.34
N GLY A 46 -22.68 17.30 -15.78
CA GLY A 46 -22.83 17.04 -14.36
C GLY A 46 -21.68 17.68 -13.58
N HIS A 47 -21.95 18.07 -12.33
CA HIS A 47 -20.88 18.47 -11.42
C HIS A 47 -20.14 17.23 -10.92
N ILE A 48 -18.85 17.12 -11.26
CA ILE A 48 -17.98 16.07 -10.72
C ILE A 48 -17.57 16.48 -9.32
N ILE A 49 -18.02 15.72 -8.32
CA ILE A 49 -17.58 15.92 -6.94
C ILE A 49 -16.31 15.09 -6.73
N ILE A 50 -15.15 15.72 -6.98
CA ILE A 50 -13.85 15.15 -6.61
C ILE A 50 -13.68 15.30 -5.10
N ASP A 51 -13.83 14.19 -4.38
CA ASP A 51 -13.64 14.15 -2.95
C ASP A 51 -12.25 13.64 -2.56
N ILE A 52 -11.78 14.05 -1.37
CA ILE A 52 -10.48 13.63 -0.81
C ILE A 52 -10.31 12.09 -0.77
N PRO A 53 -11.31 11.28 -0.32
CA PRO A 53 -11.16 9.83 -0.34
C PRO A 53 -10.91 9.24 -1.71
N LEU A 54 -11.46 9.85 -2.78
CA LEU A 54 -11.24 9.38 -4.14
C LEU A 54 -9.79 9.64 -4.57
N ILE A 55 -9.27 10.85 -4.31
CA ILE A 55 -7.85 11.18 -4.61
C ILE A 55 -6.90 10.27 -3.84
N LEU A 56 -7.13 10.05 -2.54
CA LEU A 56 -6.30 9.15 -1.75
C LEU A 56 -6.39 7.70 -2.24
N THR A 57 -7.56 7.28 -2.73
CA THR A 57 -7.72 5.96 -3.34
C THR A 57 -6.95 5.86 -4.66
N ILE A 58 -7.01 6.88 -5.52
CA ILE A 58 -6.21 6.94 -6.75
C ILE A 58 -4.71 6.87 -6.42
N ASN A 59 -4.27 7.59 -5.39
CA ASN A 59 -2.88 7.55 -4.93
C ASN A 59 -2.45 6.13 -4.52
N ILE A 60 -3.29 5.43 -3.75
CA ILE A 60 -3.06 4.01 -3.38
C ILE A 60 -3.01 3.11 -4.62
N ILE A 61 -3.94 3.28 -5.58
CA ILE A 61 -3.96 2.50 -6.83
C ILE A 61 -2.66 2.71 -7.62
N CYS A 62 -2.23 3.97 -7.79
CA CYS A 62 -0.99 4.29 -8.48
C CYS A 62 0.23 3.71 -7.77
N ALA A 63 0.29 3.80 -6.43
CA ALA A 63 1.37 3.23 -5.64
C ALA A 63 1.43 1.69 -5.79
N ILE A 64 0.28 0.99 -5.74
CA ILE A 64 0.22 -0.46 -5.97
C ILE A 64 0.68 -0.80 -7.38
N LEU A 65 0.22 -0.06 -8.40
CA LEU A 65 0.59 -0.28 -9.79
C LEU A 65 2.10 -0.18 -10.00
N ILE A 66 2.71 0.92 -9.54
CA ILE A 66 4.14 1.17 -9.67
C ILE A 66 4.94 0.12 -8.89
N LYS A 67 4.57 -0.13 -7.62
CA LYS A 67 5.22 -1.16 -6.79
C LYS A 67 5.18 -2.54 -7.44
N SER A 68 4.02 -2.96 -7.96
CA SER A 68 3.85 -4.31 -8.54
C SER A 68 4.64 -4.45 -9.83
N THR A 69 4.66 -3.39 -10.66
CA THR A 69 5.48 -3.33 -11.87
C THR A 69 6.97 -3.43 -11.55
N LEU A 70 7.44 -2.64 -10.57
CA LEU A 70 8.83 -2.68 -10.12
C LEU A 70 9.20 -4.04 -9.52
N GLN A 71 8.31 -4.67 -8.75
CA GLN A 71 8.56 -5.98 -8.17
C GLN A 71 8.70 -7.06 -9.26
N ILE A 72 7.84 -7.05 -10.28
CA ILE A 72 7.96 -7.99 -11.41
C ILE A 72 9.30 -7.81 -12.13
N ILE A 73 9.65 -6.57 -12.49
CA ILE A 73 10.86 -6.25 -13.27
C ILE A 73 12.13 -6.52 -12.47
N HIS A 74 12.14 -6.17 -11.18
CA HIS A 74 13.35 -6.18 -10.36
C HIS A 74 13.56 -7.49 -9.60
N VAL A 75 12.49 -8.15 -9.16
CA VAL A 75 12.56 -9.34 -8.29
C VAL A 75 12.10 -10.57 -9.07
N THR A 76 10.84 -10.58 -9.52
CA THR A 76 10.19 -11.82 -9.98
C THR A 76 10.81 -12.37 -11.27
N VAL A 77 10.98 -11.53 -12.30
CA VAL A 77 11.55 -11.95 -13.59
C VAL A 77 13.01 -12.38 -13.46
N PRO A 78 13.91 -11.61 -12.81
CA PRO A 78 15.29 -12.04 -12.64
C PRO A 78 15.44 -13.35 -11.86
N THR A 79 14.63 -13.55 -10.82
CA THR A 79 14.66 -14.77 -10.01
C THR A 79 14.16 -15.98 -10.80
N LEU A 80 13.07 -15.83 -11.58
CA LEU A 80 12.61 -16.89 -12.49
C LEU A 80 13.66 -17.23 -13.55
N ILE A 81 14.28 -16.23 -14.18
CA ILE A 81 15.35 -16.45 -15.17
C ILE A 81 16.49 -17.25 -14.53
N LYS A 82 16.90 -16.90 -13.31
CA LYS A 82 17.92 -17.64 -12.56
C LYS A 82 17.48 -19.08 -12.24
N ASP A 83 16.22 -19.30 -11.90
CA ASP A 83 15.70 -20.64 -11.62
C ASP A 83 15.69 -21.53 -12.88
N PHE A 84 15.57 -20.95 -14.09
CA PHE A 84 15.56 -21.68 -15.37
C PHE A 84 16.89 -21.68 -16.14
N GLN A 85 17.79 -20.72 -15.90
CA GLN A 85 19.06 -20.55 -16.62
C GLN A 85 20.23 -20.41 -15.64
N ILE A 86 21.36 -21.04 -15.98
CA ILE A 86 22.61 -20.95 -15.20
C ILE A 86 23.24 -19.56 -15.41
N MET A 87 22.93 -18.65 -14.47
CA MET A 87 23.50 -17.33 -14.16
C MET A 87 23.89 -16.37 -15.31
N ASN A 88 23.21 -15.23 -15.35
CA ASN A 88 23.71 -14.00 -15.98
C ASN A 88 24.73 -13.31 -15.06
N ASN A 89 25.88 -12.92 -15.59
CA ASN A 89 26.81 -12.02 -14.90
C ASN A 89 26.15 -10.65 -14.72
N PHE A 90 25.90 -10.26 -13.46
CA PHE A 90 25.36 -8.93 -13.13
C PHE A 90 26.46 -7.87 -13.28
N GLN A 91 26.49 -7.17 -14.41
CA GLN A 91 27.54 -6.18 -14.71
C GLN A 91 27.31 -4.79 -14.09
N ASP A 92 26.11 -4.47 -13.56
CA ASP A 92 25.75 -3.08 -13.23
C ASP A 92 25.08 -2.90 -11.86
N VAL A 93 25.83 -3.16 -10.78
CA VAL A 93 25.35 -3.22 -9.39
C VAL A 93 24.61 -1.95 -8.95
N LEU A 94 25.07 -0.76 -9.37
CA LEU A 94 24.48 0.51 -8.95
C LEU A 94 23.04 0.69 -9.46
N CYS A 95 22.76 0.29 -10.70
CA CYS A 95 21.41 0.36 -11.27
C CYS A 95 20.44 -0.54 -10.50
N TYR A 96 20.85 -1.77 -10.16
CA TYR A 96 20.03 -2.69 -9.37
C TYR A 96 19.79 -2.19 -7.95
N ARG A 97 20.79 -1.59 -7.29
CA ARG A 97 20.62 -0.98 -5.96
C ARG A 97 19.61 0.18 -6.01
N PHE A 98 19.69 1.03 -7.04
CA PHE A 98 18.73 2.12 -7.20
C PHE A 98 17.31 1.61 -7.47
N ARG A 99 17.14 0.60 -8.33
CA ARG A 99 15.81 -0.03 -8.57
C ARG A 99 15.23 -0.62 -7.29
N ALA A 100 16.05 -1.31 -6.50
CA ALA A 100 15.65 -1.84 -5.20
C ALA A 100 15.21 -0.72 -4.24
N TYR A 101 15.96 0.38 -4.17
CA TYR A 101 15.60 1.56 -3.39
C TYR A 101 14.26 2.16 -3.81
N VAL A 102 14.02 2.31 -5.11
CA VAL A 102 12.73 2.83 -5.61
C VAL A 102 11.59 1.86 -5.28
N LEU A 103 11.81 0.55 -5.43
CA LEU A 103 10.82 -0.47 -5.05
C LEU A 103 10.45 -0.37 -3.57
N TRP A 104 11.44 -0.33 -2.67
CA TRP A 104 11.22 -0.18 -1.24
C TRP A 104 10.57 1.15 -0.86
N SER A 105 10.94 2.23 -1.55
CA SER A 105 10.29 3.53 -1.39
C SER A 105 8.82 3.47 -1.78
N MET A 106 8.46 2.75 -2.85
CA MET A 106 7.07 2.56 -3.26
C MET A 106 6.27 1.69 -2.28
N VAL A 107 6.91 0.70 -1.65
CA VAL A 107 6.32 -0.03 -0.52
C VAL A 107 6.03 0.93 0.63
N GLY A 108 7.00 1.76 1.04
CA GLY A 108 6.80 2.79 2.08
C GLY A 108 5.68 3.77 1.73
N VAL A 109 5.64 4.27 0.50
CA VAL A 109 4.59 5.17 0.02
C VAL A 109 3.22 4.50 0.14
N LEU A 110 3.09 3.20 -0.13
CA LEU A 110 1.83 2.49 0.02
C LEU A 110 1.34 2.51 1.48
N TYR A 111 2.21 2.18 2.45
CA TYR A 111 1.87 2.21 3.88
C TYR A 111 1.53 3.61 4.36
N TRP A 112 2.33 4.60 4.00
CA TRP A 112 2.07 6.00 4.35
C TRP A 112 0.80 6.55 3.69
N SER A 113 0.37 6.01 2.54
CA SER A 113 -0.90 6.38 1.92
C SER A 113 -2.10 5.92 2.76
N TYR A 114 -2.00 4.74 3.39
CA TYR A 114 -3.00 4.29 4.36
C TYR A 114 -2.98 5.15 5.63
N THR A 115 -1.81 5.60 6.07
CA THR A 115 -1.69 6.58 7.17
C THR A 115 -2.38 7.90 6.82
N LEU A 116 -2.19 8.41 5.60
CA LEU A 116 -2.84 9.63 5.14
C LEU A 116 -4.36 9.48 5.03
N LEU A 117 -4.83 8.29 4.60
CA LEU A 117 -6.25 7.95 4.63
C LEU A 117 -6.80 7.92 6.07
N ALA A 118 -6.04 7.38 7.02
CA ALA A 118 -6.42 7.36 8.44
C ALA A 118 -6.48 8.78 9.00
N PHE A 119 -5.49 9.60 8.67
CA PHE A 119 -5.42 11.00 9.07
C PHE A 119 -6.61 11.80 8.56
N PHE A 120 -7.01 11.62 7.30
CA PHE A 120 -8.22 12.26 6.77
C PHE A 120 -9.47 11.87 7.57
N ARG A 121 -9.61 10.59 7.94
CA ARG A 121 -10.76 10.14 8.75
C ARG A 121 -10.70 10.70 10.16
N PHE A 122 -9.53 10.66 10.78
CA PHE A 122 -9.28 11.23 12.09
C PHE A 122 -9.64 12.72 12.14
N THR A 123 -9.14 13.52 11.19
CA THR A 123 -9.44 14.96 11.13
C THR A 123 -10.92 15.23 10.90
N ARG A 124 -11.59 14.44 10.06
CA ARG A 124 -13.03 14.58 9.83
C ARG A 124 -13.86 14.31 11.08
N VAL A 125 -13.53 13.27 11.86
CA VAL A 125 -14.30 12.87 13.06
C VAL A 125 -13.96 13.75 14.25
N ILE A 126 -12.67 13.95 14.53
CA ILE A 126 -12.21 14.69 15.73
C ILE A 126 -12.31 16.21 15.53
N TYR A 127 -11.99 16.70 14.34
CA TYR A 127 -11.98 18.14 14.01
C TYR A 127 -13.07 18.49 13.01
N SER A 128 -14.30 18.05 13.28
CA SER A 128 -15.47 18.26 12.41
C SER A 128 -15.79 19.74 12.12
N THR A 129 -15.32 20.67 12.94
CA THR A 129 -15.48 22.12 12.74
C THR A 129 -14.38 22.76 11.87
N LYS A 130 -13.20 22.15 11.79
CA LYS A 130 -12.04 22.71 11.05
C LYS A 130 -12.11 22.37 9.56
N LEU A 131 -12.92 23.13 8.80
CA LEU A 131 -13.12 22.94 7.36
C LEU A 131 -11.82 22.96 6.53
N TRP A 132 -10.80 23.73 6.95
CA TRP A 132 -9.54 23.82 6.21
C TRP A 132 -8.79 22.48 6.11
N LEU A 133 -8.89 21.61 7.12
CA LEU A 133 -8.32 20.25 7.14
C LEU A 133 -9.01 19.29 6.16
N ARG A 134 -10.13 19.71 5.57
CA ARG A 134 -10.92 18.95 4.59
C ARG A 134 -10.88 19.59 3.20
N ARG A 135 -9.97 20.54 2.96
CA ARG A 135 -9.77 21.12 1.63
C ARG A 135 -9.03 20.13 0.73
N LEU A 136 -9.58 19.88 -0.46
CA LEU A 136 -8.98 18.98 -1.45
C LEU A 136 -7.56 19.40 -1.82
N SER A 137 -7.32 20.71 -1.96
CA SER A 137 -6.03 21.30 -2.31
C SER A 137 -4.94 20.97 -1.31
N LEU A 138 -5.27 20.87 -0.01
CA LEU A 138 -4.31 20.48 1.03
C LEU A 138 -3.79 19.07 0.79
N TYR A 139 -4.65 18.12 0.43
CA TYR A 139 -4.23 16.74 0.19
C TYR A 139 -3.47 16.61 -1.13
N LEU A 140 -4.01 17.21 -2.20
CA LEU A 140 -3.47 17.07 -3.54
C LEU A 140 -2.10 17.74 -3.70
N TYR A 141 -1.94 18.98 -3.20
CA TYR A 141 -0.74 19.77 -3.45
C TYR A 141 0.29 19.75 -2.32
N ILE A 142 -0.12 19.37 -1.10
CA ILE A 142 0.77 19.40 0.06
C ILE A 142 0.97 17.99 0.61
N LEU A 143 -0.07 17.34 1.14
CA LEU A 143 0.12 16.11 1.91
C LEU A 143 0.62 14.93 1.06
N ILE A 144 0.06 14.71 -0.14
CA ILE A 144 0.52 13.61 -1.02
C ILE A 144 1.97 13.85 -1.49
N PRO A 145 2.34 15.01 -2.08
CA PRO A 145 3.73 15.27 -2.44
C PRO A 145 4.71 15.18 -1.27
N CYS A 146 4.36 15.78 -0.11
CA CYS A 146 5.18 15.70 1.10
C CYS A 146 5.37 14.26 1.57
N GLN A 147 4.34 13.40 1.46
CA GLN A 147 4.45 11.99 1.80
C GLN A 147 5.48 11.27 0.92
N TYR A 148 5.45 11.49 -0.40
CA TYR A 148 6.44 10.90 -1.29
C TYR A 148 7.85 11.39 -0.95
N ILE A 149 8.03 12.71 -0.84
CA ILE A 149 9.33 13.31 -0.48
C ILE A 149 9.84 12.74 0.84
N PHE A 150 8.97 12.68 1.86
CA PHE A 150 9.31 12.13 3.17
C PHE A 150 9.78 10.67 3.07
N VAL A 151 9.02 9.80 2.39
CA VAL A 151 9.37 8.38 2.29
C VAL A 151 10.70 8.19 1.56
N PHE A 152 10.89 8.82 0.41
CA PHE A 152 12.12 8.73 -0.36
C PHE A 152 13.32 9.24 0.47
N ILE A 153 13.23 10.43 1.06
CA ILE A 153 14.31 10.97 1.91
C ILE A 153 14.58 10.06 3.11
N SER A 154 13.54 9.53 3.75
CA SER A 154 13.69 8.66 4.93
C SER A 154 14.30 7.30 4.62
N LEU A 155 14.22 6.80 3.39
CA LEU A 155 14.86 5.53 2.99
C LEU A 155 16.23 5.74 2.32
N LEU A 156 16.59 6.97 1.99
CA LEU A 156 17.88 7.29 1.40
C LEU A 156 19.09 6.86 2.27
N PRO A 157 19.06 6.98 3.61
CA PRO A 157 20.13 6.46 4.48
C PRO A 157 20.45 4.98 4.25
N SER A 158 19.45 4.15 3.94
CA SER A 158 19.67 2.73 3.66
C SER A 158 20.53 2.49 2.42
N LEU A 159 20.35 3.34 1.40
CA LEU A 159 21.11 3.26 0.15
C LEU A 159 22.53 3.83 0.33
N VAL A 160 22.65 5.00 0.95
CA VAL A 160 23.89 5.79 0.93
C VAL A 160 24.76 5.59 2.18
N ILE A 161 24.13 5.49 3.36
CA ILE A 161 24.85 5.49 4.65
C ILE A 161 25.09 4.06 5.12
N PHE A 162 24.04 3.24 5.18
CA PHE A 162 24.14 1.87 5.67
C PHE A 162 24.68 0.91 4.60
N ASN A 163 24.56 1.29 3.32
CA ASN A 163 24.82 0.39 2.19
C ASN A 163 24.09 -0.95 2.37
N ASN A 164 22.86 -0.88 2.89
CA ASN A 164 22.05 -2.03 3.25
C ASN A 164 21.26 -2.58 2.06
N ILE A 165 21.18 -1.80 0.98
CA ILE A 165 20.57 -2.23 -0.27
C ILE A 165 21.68 -2.78 -1.16
N ASP A 166 21.76 -4.11 -1.23
CA ASP A 166 22.79 -4.79 -2.02
C ASP A 166 22.28 -6.09 -2.66
N LEU A 167 23.10 -6.71 -3.49
CA LEU A 167 22.82 -8.02 -4.07
C LEU A 167 22.61 -9.05 -2.95
N ILE A 168 21.43 -9.69 -2.95
CA ILE A 168 21.11 -10.67 -1.92
C ILE A 168 21.89 -11.97 -2.21
N PRO A 169 22.52 -12.59 -1.19
CA PRO A 169 23.23 -13.84 -1.36
C PRO A 169 22.31 -14.91 -1.96
N ASN A 170 22.78 -15.57 -3.03
CA ASN A 170 22.01 -16.59 -3.75
C ASN A 170 20.70 -16.10 -4.37
N GLU A 171 20.58 -14.81 -4.69
CA GLU A 171 19.44 -14.25 -5.43
C GLU A 171 19.90 -13.47 -6.67
N ALA A 172 18.95 -13.16 -7.55
CA ALA A 172 19.18 -12.48 -8.83
C ALA A 172 18.80 -10.98 -8.81
N TYR A 173 18.71 -10.38 -7.62
CA TYR A 173 18.25 -9.02 -7.44
C TYR A 173 18.87 -8.36 -6.22
N CYS A 174 18.86 -7.02 -6.19
CA CYS A 174 19.25 -6.26 -5.00
C CYS A 174 18.06 -6.04 -4.06
N GLY A 175 18.30 -6.08 -2.76
CA GLY A 175 17.29 -5.77 -1.76
C GLY A 175 17.94 -5.40 -0.44
N ILE A 176 17.13 -5.30 0.61
CA ILE A 176 17.60 -5.07 1.97
C ILE A 176 18.37 -6.31 2.43
N VAL A 177 19.61 -6.15 2.88
CA VAL A 177 20.42 -7.26 3.40
C VAL A 177 20.22 -7.37 4.90
N TYR A 178 19.52 -8.41 5.35
CA TYR A 178 19.15 -8.56 6.76
C TYR A 178 20.31 -8.81 7.74
N SER A 179 21.54 -8.96 7.24
CA SER A 179 22.75 -9.08 8.06
C SER A 179 23.05 -7.84 8.89
N GLN A 180 22.62 -6.66 8.44
CA GLN A 180 22.77 -5.43 9.19
C GLN A 180 21.53 -5.17 10.04
N PHE A 181 21.54 -5.65 11.29
CA PHE A 181 20.40 -5.53 12.20
C PHE A 181 19.89 -4.09 12.33
N TYR A 182 20.77 -3.12 12.56
CA TYR A 182 20.38 -1.72 12.76
C TYR A 182 19.69 -1.11 11.54
N ALA A 183 20.22 -1.35 10.34
CA ALA A 183 19.65 -0.85 9.10
C ALA A 183 18.30 -1.52 8.81
N SER A 184 18.20 -2.82 9.05
CA SER A 184 16.95 -3.59 8.89
C SER A 184 15.86 -3.13 9.87
N VAL A 185 16.22 -2.86 11.13
CA VAL A 185 15.29 -2.29 12.13
C VAL A 185 14.84 -0.89 11.73
N TYR A 186 15.78 -0.05 11.25
CA TYR A 186 15.46 1.30 10.77
C TYR A 186 14.45 1.26 9.62
N GLU A 187 14.71 0.45 8.59
CA GLU A 187 13.83 0.32 7.43
C GLU A 187 12.47 -0.25 7.81
N THR A 188 12.46 -1.25 8.70
CA THR A 188 11.22 -1.83 9.22
C THR A 188 10.41 -0.78 9.97
N ALA A 189 11.07 0.06 10.77
CA ALA A 189 10.43 1.11 11.53
C ALA A 189 9.80 2.18 10.62
N ILE A 190 10.56 2.71 9.66
CA ILE A 190 10.12 3.76 8.73
C ILE A 190 9.01 3.26 7.80
N THR A 191 9.15 2.04 7.26
CA THR A 191 8.25 1.48 6.25
C THR A 191 6.97 0.94 6.86
N PHE A 192 7.05 0.30 8.04
CA PHE A 192 5.94 -0.42 8.65
C PHE A 192 5.60 0.12 10.05
N SER A 193 6.49 -0.02 11.04
CA SER A 193 6.11 0.16 12.45
C SER A 193 5.55 1.54 12.76
N ILE A 194 6.15 2.60 12.23
CA ILE A 194 5.68 3.98 12.41
C ILE A 194 4.32 4.21 11.74
N PRO A 195 4.12 3.96 10.43
CA PRO A 195 2.82 4.17 9.82
C PRO A 195 1.71 3.33 10.49
N PHE A 196 1.99 2.08 10.88
CA PHE A 196 1.02 1.27 11.64
C PHE A 196 0.68 1.88 13.00
N SER A 197 1.69 2.32 13.75
CA SER A 197 1.49 2.93 15.08
C SER A 197 0.65 4.20 14.98
N ILE A 198 0.94 5.07 14.01
CA ILE A 198 0.17 6.29 13.77
C ILE A 198 -1.29 5.95 13.50
N VAL A 199 -1.56 4.95 12.67
CA VAL A 199 -2.95 4.60 12.39
C VAL A 199 -3.63 3.96 13.59
N GLY A 200 -2.96 3.11 14.35
CA GLY A 200 -3.48 2.56 15.60
C GLY A 200 -3.88 3.67 16.59
N ILE A 201 -3.05 4.71 16.70
CA ILE A 201 -3.33 5.90 17.50
C ILE A 201 -4.58 6.62 16.98
N PHE A 202 -4.64 6.95 15.69
CA PHE A 202 -5.81 7.60 15.09
C PHE A 202 -7.09 6.79 15.28
N TYR A 203 -7.03 5.48 15.07
CA TYR A 203 -8.16 4.57 15.26
C TYR A 203 -8.66 4.59 16.70
N THR A 204 -7.74 4.54 17.68
CA THR A 204 -8.08 4.59 19.11
C THR A 204 -8.82 5.88 19.46
N PHE A 205 -8.34 7.03 18.98
CA PHE A 205 -9.02 8.32 19.19
C PHE A 205 -10.39 8.39 18.52
N ILE A 206 -10.51 7.93 17.27
CA ILE A 206 -11.77 7.89 16.55
C ILE A 206 -12.79 7.04 17.31
N VAL A 207 -12.43 5.82 17.71
CA VAL A 207 -13.34 4.91 18.44
C VAL A 207 -13.78 5.52 19.76
N ARG A 208 -12.85 6.13 20.51
CA ARG A 208 -13.18 6.83 21.76
C ARG A 208 -14.21 7.94 21.53
N LYS A 209 -13.96 8.81 20.54
CA LYS A 209 -14.87 9.91 20.24
C LYS A 209 -16.25 9.43 19.79
N MET A 210 -16.30 8.41 18.94
CA MET A 210 -17.56 7.85 18.48
C MET A 210 -18.39 7.27 19.63
N ARG A 211 -17.77 6.58 20.59
CA ARG A 211 -18.45 6.06 21.79
C ARG A 211 -19.07 7.18 22.63
N GLU A 212 -18.37 8.30 22.79
CA GLU A 212 -18.89 9.47 23.51
C GLU A 212 -20.09 10.10 22.77
N THR A 213 -20.05 10.16 21.44
CA THR A 213 -21.13 10.76 20.62
C THR A 213 -22.34 9.84 20.44
N THR A 214 -22.17 8.51 20.42
CA THR A 214 -23.31 7.58 20.27
C THR A 214 -24.30 7.63 21.45
N ALA A 215 -23.87 8.14 22.61
CA ALA A 215 -24.75 8.40 23.74
C ALA A 215 -25.75 9.54 23.48
N ILE A 216 -25.50 10.41 22.49
CA ILE A 216 -26.31 11.58 22.15
C ILE A 216 -27.01 11.32 20.80
N ARG A 217 -28.33 11.11 20.85
CA ARG A 217 -29.17 10.47 19.82
C ARG A 217 -29.27 11.18 18.44
N GLN A 218 -28.72 12.39 18.27
CA GLN A 218 -29.04 13.29 17.14
C GLN A 218 -28.18 13.12 15.86
N GLY A 219 -27.27 12.13 15.77
CA GLY A 219 -26.34 11.97 14.62
C GLY A 219 -26.25 10.57 13.98
N GLN A 220 -27.16 9.65 14.32
CA GLN A 220 -26.94 8.20 14.17
C GLN A 220 -26.65 7.70 12.73
N GLU A 221 -27.19 8.33 11.67
CA GLU A 221 -26.98 7.85 10.30
C GLU A 221 -25.59 8.17 9.74
N LEU A 222 -25.09 9.39 9.98
CA LEU A 222 -23.74 9.79 9.56
C LEU A 222 -22.68 9.01 10.33
N ASP A 223 -22.91 8.83 11.64
CA ASP A 223 -22.02 8.04 12.51
C ASP A 223 -22.00 6.56 12.10
N ARG A 224 -23.14 5.99 11.70
CA ARG A 224 -23.19 4.59 11.22
C ARG A 224 -22.37 4.39 9.95
N ARG A 225 -22.41 5.33 9.01
CA ARG A 225 -21.61 5.26 7.78
C ARG A 225 -20.11 5.34 8.09
N ASP A 226 -19.71 6.28 8.94
CA ASP A 226 -18.30 6.44 9.30
C ASP A 226 -17.81 5.22 10.09
N TYR A 227 -18.63 4.65 10.99
CA TYR A 227 -18.32 3.40 11.71
C TYR A 227 -18.05 2.22 10.78
N ILE A 228 -18.89 2.02 9.74
CA ILE A 228 -18.69 0.95 8.76
C ILE A 228 -17.35 1.11 8.05
N VAL A 229 -16.99 2.34 7.66
CA VAL A 229 -15.72 2.61 6.98
C VAL A 229 -14.53 2.38 7.92
N ILE A 230 -14.64 2.81 9.18
CA ILE A 230 -13.62 2.62 10.21
C ILE A 230 -13.40 1.11 10.46
N ARG A 231 -14.47 0.33 10.59
CA ARG A 231 -14.39 -1.13 10.74
C ARG A 231 -13.65 -1.79 9.57
N ARG A 232 -13.94 -1.38 8.34
CA ARG A 232 -13.24 -1.87 7.14
C ARG A 232 -11.75 -1.51 7.15
N MET A 233 -11.43 -0.30 7.61
CA MET A 233 -10.03 0.11 7.77
C MET A 233 -9.30 -0.75 8.81
N GLY A 234 -9.93 -1.03 9.96
CA GLY A 234 -9.40 -1.94 10.97
C GLY A 234 -9.17 -3.35 10.43
N LEU A 235 -10.11 -3.88 9.62
CA LEU A 235 -9.95 -5.17 8.95
C LEU A 235 -8.75 -5.19 8.00
N ASN A 236 -8.53 -4.15 7.22
CA ASN A 236 -7.35 -4.05 6.35
C ASN A 236 -6.04 -4.06 7.14
N MET A 237 -6.03 -3.42 8.31
CA MET A 237 -4.85 -3.41 9.18
C MET A 237 -4.59 -4.78 9.76
N MET A 238 -5.63 -5.48 10.21
CA MET A 238 -5.48 -6.87 10.64
C MET A 238 -4.96 -7.75 9.51
N LEU A 239 -5.50 -7.62 8.30
CA LEU A 239 -5.05 -8.38 7.12
C LEU A 239 -3.57 -8.11 6.81
N LEU A 240 -3.17 -6.84 6.81
CA LEU A 240 -1.78 -6.45 6.65
C LEU A 240 -0.85 -7.07 7.70
N SER A 241 -1.22 -6.94 8.97
CA SER A 241 -0.43 -7.47 10.08
C SER A 241 -0.31 -8.99 9.96
N MET A 242 -1.40 -9.67 9.60
CA MET A 242 -1.41 -11.12 9.36
C MET A 242 -0.48 -11.52 8.22
N MET A 243 -0.37 -10.72 7.15
CA MET A 243 0.56 -11.00 6.04
C MET A 243 2.03 -10.76 6.38
N ALA A 244 2.30 -9.83 7.29
CA ALA A 244 3.66 -9.56 7.77
C ALA A 244 4.15 -10.61 8.79
N LEU A 245 3.24 -11.31 9.49
CA LEU A 245 3.59 -12.28 10.54
C LEU A 245 4.51 -13.41 10.05
N PRO A 246 4.26 -14.11 8.93
CA PRO A 246 5.15 -15.17 8.45
C PRO A 246 6.58 -14.68 8.23
N PHE A 247 6.73 -13.51 7.62
CA PHE A 247 8.03 -12.87 7.42
C PHE A 247 8.71 -12.55 8.76
N MET A 248 7.99 -11.95 9.71
CA MET A 248 8.55 -11.61 11.02
C MET A 248 9.00 -12.85 11.80
N ILE A 249 8.26 -13.95 11.73
CA ILE A 249 8.61 -15.21 12.40
C ILE A 249 9.93 -15.75 11.83
N ILE A 250 10.07 -15.82 10.50
CA ILE A 250 11.30 -16.30 9.85
C ILE A 250 12.45 -15.33 10.15
N TYR A 251 12.22 -14.02 10.07
CA TYR A 251 13.23 -13.01 10.37
C TYR A 251 13.80 -13.13 11.79
N ILE A 252 12.93 -13.31 12.80
CA ILE A 252 13.36 -13.52 14.19
C ILE A 252 14.16 -14.83 14.33
N LYS A 253 13.72 -15.91 13.68
CA LYS A 253 14.44 -17.18 13.67
C LYS A 253 15.84 -17.02 13.07
N ASP A 254 15.97 -16.35 11.94
CA ASP A 254 17.23 -16.11 11.23
C ASP A 254 18.20 -15.26 12.05
N ILE A 255 17.68 -14.24 12.76
CA ILE A 255 18.49 -13.45 13.72
C ILE A 255 19.04 -14.34 14.83
N ILE A 256 18.22 -15.21 15.43
CA ILE A 256 18.66 -16.10 16.51
C ILE A 256 19.73 -17.08 16.02
N GLN A 257 19.62 -17.54 14.77
CA GLN A 257 20.51 -18.53 14.18
C GLN A 257 21.76 -17.93 13.53
N ASN A 258 21.85 -16.60 13.42
CA ASN A 258 22.88 -15.87 12.65
C ASN A 258 23.04 -16.41 11.22
N HIS A 259 21.96 -16.91 10.63
CA HIS A 259 21.91 -17.43 9.27
C HIS A 259 20.76 -16.77 8.54
N TYR A 260 21.06 -16.10 7.43
CA TYR A 260 20.08 -15.43 6.59
C TYR A 260 19.76 -16.33 5.41
N GLU A 261 18.63 -17.02 5.46
CA GLU A 261 18.24 -17.96 4.41
C GLU A 261 17.57 -17.25 3.23
N SER A 262 17.79 -17.73 2.00
CA SER A 262 17.10 -17.23 0.79
C SER A 262 15.56 -17.30 0.92
N ILE A 263 15.05 -18.27 1.68
CA ILE A 263 13.61 -18.46 1.90
C ILE A 263 12.95 -17.24 2.56
N LEU A 264 13.66 -16.52 3.44
CA LEU A 264 13.14 -15.33 4.11
C LEU A 264 12.70 -14.28 3.09
N TYR A 265 13.56 -14.02 2.10
CA TYR A 265 13.29 -13.05 1.06
C TYR A 265 12.17 -13.49 0.12
N ARG A 266 12.11 -14.78 -0.22
CA ARG A 266 11.03 -15.34 -1.05
C ARG A 266 9.67 -15.22 -0.36
N VAL A 267 9.60 -15.56 0.92
CA VAL A 267 8.36 -15.41 1.73
C VAL A 267 7.97 -13.95 1.83
N GLN A 268 8.92 -13.04 2.03
CA GLN A 268 8.67 -11.61 2.09
C GLN A 268 8.03 -11.07 0.80
N TRP A 269 8.60 -11.41 -0.36
CA TRP A 269 8.07 -10.93 -1.65
C TRP A 269 6.73 -11.58 -1.99
N LEU A 270 6.55 -12.85 -1.66
CA LEU A 270 5.26 -13.52 -1.78
C LEU A 270 4.21 -12.83 -0.90
N SER A 271 4.50 -12.57 0.38
CA SER A 271 3.61 -11.80 1.27
C SER A 271 3.28 -10.42 0.69
N SER A 272 4.26 -9.76 0.09
CA SER A 272 4.10 -8.47 -0.58
C SER A 272 3.15 -8.56 -1.79
N SER A 273 3.27 -9.60 -2.62
CA SER A 273 2.38 -9.83 -3.79
C SER A 273 0.97 -10.22 -3.35
N VAL A 274 0.83 -11.08 -2.34
CA VAL A 274 -0.48 -11.43 -1.76
C VAL A 274 -1.15 -10.17 -1.20
N GLY A 275 -0.40 -9.31 -0.52
CA GLY A 275 -0.88 -8.01 -0.05
C GLY A 275 -1.38 -7.13 -1.19
N SER A 276 -0.55 -6.90 -2.20
CA SER A 276 -0.94 -6.12 -3.39
C SER A 276 -2.19 -6.68 -4.08
N GLY A 277 -2.28 -8.01 -4.25
CA GLY A 277 -3.44 -8.70 -4.80
C GLY A 277 -4.70 -8.46 -3.97
N LEU A 278 -4.69 -8.79 -2.67
CA LEU A 278 -5.85 -8.60 -1.81
C LEU A 278 -6.26 -7.14 -1.72
N PHE A 279 -5.32 -6.21 -1.67
CA PHE A 279 -5.65 -4.79 -1.62
C PHE A 279 -6.27 -4.26 -2.88
N SER A 280 -5.75 -4.64 -4.04
CA SER A 280 -6.36 -4.26 -5.31
C SER A 280 -7.81 -4.76 -5.39
N ILE A 281 -8.10 -5.97 -4.91
CA ILE A 281 -9.47 -6.52 -4.94
C ILE A 281 -10.37 -5.86 -3.88
N THR A 282 -9.85 -5.59 -2.68
CA THR A 282 -10.64 -5.07 -1.56
C THR A 282 -10.88 -3.55 -1.63
N LEU A 283 -10.11 -2.80 -2.42
CA LEU A 283 -10.15 -1.34 -2.49
C LEU A 283 -11.55 -0.72 -2.72
N PRO A 284 -12.39 -1.24 -3.64
CA PRO A 284 -13.75 -0.73 -3.81
C PRO A 284 -14.63 -0.92 -2.58
N PHE A 285 -14.40 -1.98 -1.81
CA PHE A 285 -15.16 -2.22 -0.59
C PHE A 285 -14.75 -1.24 0.52
N ILE A 286 -13.50 -0.79 0.52
CA ILE A 286 -12.97 0.16 1.51
C ILE A 286 -13.45 1.57 1.21
N THR A 287 -13.35 2.01 -0.05
CA THR A 287 -13.76 3.34 -0.47
C THR A 287 -15.14 3.29 -1.13
N THR A 288 -16.18 3.69 -0.39
CA THR A 288 -17.56 3.71 -0.91
C THR A 288 -17.68 4.47 -2.23
N ARG A 289 -16.91 5.56 -2.40
CA ARG A 289 -16.90 6.34 -3.65
C ARG A 289 -16.42 5.54 -4.86
N LEU A 290 -15.38 4.72 -4.71
CA LEU A 290 -14.91 3.86 -5.80
C LEU A 290 -15.98 2.81 -6.15
N ARG A 291 -16.63 2.22 -5.15
CA ARG A 291 -17.78 1.32 -5.37
C ARG A 291 -18.92 2.02 -6.11
N ASP A 292 -19.23 3.26 -5.75
CA ASP A 292 -20.32 4.02 -6.38
C ASP A 292 -20.00 4.34 -7.85
N ILE A 293 -18.74 4.67 -8.16
CA ILE A 293 -18.23 4.88 -9.54
C ILE A 293 -18.36 3.60 -10.38
N LEU A 294 -18.05 2.44 -9.78
CA LEU A 294 -18.10 1.14 -10.45
C LEU A 294 -19.52 0.58 -10.64
N LYS A 295 -20.52 1.08 -9.90
CA LYS A 295 -21.91 0.65 -10.10
C LYS A 295 -22.48 1.24 -11.40
N PRO A 296 -23.16 0.45 -12.24
CA PRO A 296 -23.69 0.93 -13.53
C PRO A 296 -24.68 2.09 -13.39
N ASN A 297 -25.50 2.11 -12.32
CA ASN A 297 -26.57 3.10 -12.09
C ASN A 297 -26.26 4.13 -10.98
N GLY A 298 -24.99 4.38 -10.65
CA GLY A 298 -24.58 5.21 -9.51
C GLY A 298 -24.87 6.72 -9.63
N ILE A 299 -25.40 7.20 -10.75
CA ILE A 299 -25.89 8.58 -10.89
C ILE A 299 -27.33 8.58 -10.37
N ALA A 300 -27.51 8.70 -9.06
CA ALA A 300 -28.77 9.21 -8.55
C ALA A 300 -28.92 10.64 -9.11
N PRO A 301 -30.03 10.98 -9.80
CA PRO A 301 -30.26 12.34 -10.24
C PRO A 301 -30.20 13.25 -9.02
N ILE A 302 -29.44 14.33 -9.14
CA ILE A 302 -29.54 15.46 -8.21
C ILE A 302 -30.97 15.96 -8.38
N ASN A 303 -31.87 15.58 -7.47
CA ASN A 303 -33.17 16.20 -7.37
C ASN A 303 -32.92 17.68 -7.10
N ASN A 304 -33.27 18.52 -8.08
CA ASN A 304 -33.43 19.96 -7.92
C ASN A 304 -34.62 20.26 -7.00
N GLN A 305 -34.56 19.80 -5.75
CA GLN A 305 -35.49 20.16 -4.69
C GLN A 305 -34.77 21.16 -3.79
N HIS A 306 -34.80 22.43 -4.18
CA HIS A 306 -34.75 23.65 -3.36
C HIS A 306 -34.32 24.84 -4.23
N MET A 307 -35.18 25.21 -5.17
CA MET A 307 -35.31 26.59 -5.65
C MET A 307 -36.79 26.84 -5.94
N THR A 308 -37.55 27.02 -4.85
CA THR A 308 -38.80 27.79 -4.80
C THR A 308 -38.69 28.65 -3.56
#